data_AF-A0AAV2AVJ0-F1
#
_entry.id   AF-A0AAV2AVJ0-F1
#
_cell.length_a   1.000
_cell.length_b   1.000
_cell.length_c   1.000
_cell.angle_alpha   90.00
_cell.angle_beta   90.00
_cell.angle_gamma   90.00
#
_symmetry.space_group_name_H-M   'P 1'
#
loop_
_entity.id
_entity.type
_entity.pdbx_description
1 polymer ?
#
loop_
_entity_poly.entity_id
_entity_poly.type
_entity_poly.pdbx_seq_one_letter_code
_entity_poly.pdbx_strand_id
1 'polypeptide(L)'
;MLCILSKKYPFFRADDDLTALAEITFLVGTTEMKMAAHSIGKVLTMNLPETTESISDIRKQLGPARYLQALCTLIMQDQPCYAHSYPQSKEPIMRCMLCYEMSRQVPQSAFDLLNKLLDPNPHTRITAHDALMHPFFTEQI
;
A
#
# COMPACT_ATOMS: atom_id res chain seq x y z
N MET A 1 8.03 0.60 3.30
CA MET A 1 7.64 1.30 2.05
C MET A 1 6.19 1.80 2.08
N LEU A 2 5.20 0.95 2.39
CA LEU A 2 3.79 1.36 2.48
C LEU A 2 3.52 2.55 3.42
N CYS A 3 4.05 2.51 4.65
CA CYS A 3 3.93 3.62 5.61
C CYS A 3 4.57 4.92 5.10
N ILE A 4 5.68 4.82 4.35
CA ILE A 4 6.40 5.97 3.80
C ILE A 4 5.57 6.64 2.71
N LEU A 5 5.08 5.85 1.76
CA LEU A 5 4.31 6.35 0.61
C LEU A 5 2.92 6.87 0.99
N SER A 6 2.29 6.28 2.02
CA SER A 6 0.98 6.73 2.54
C SER A 6 1.08 7.79 3.64
N LYS A 7 2.28 8.02 4.20
CA LYS A 7 2.52 8.84 5.41
C LYS A 7 1.68 8.42 6.62
N LYS A 8 1.20 7.17 6.65
CA LYS A 8 0.43 6.61 7.77
C LYS A 8 1.28 5.60 8.52
N TYR A 9 1.48 5.85 9.81
CA TYR A 9 2.17 4.92 10.71
C TYR A 9 1.46 4.84 12.09
N PRO A 10 1.28 3.65 12.66
CA PRO A 10 1.34 2.36 11.96
C PRO A 10 0.25 2.28 10.88
N PHE A 11 0.55 1.60 9.76
CA PHE A 11 -0.40 1.48 8.65
C PHE A 11 -1.56 0.54 9.01
N PHE A 12 -1.23 -0.69 9.40
CA PHE A 12 -2.16 -1.67 9.96
C PHE A 12 -2.26 -1.46 11.48
N ARG A 13 -3.48 -1.52 12.01
CA ARG A 13 -3.78 -1.31 13.44
C ARG A 13 -4.69 -2.44 13.95
N ALA A 14 -4.22 -3.66 13.74
CA ALA A 14 -4.91 -4.85 14.18
C ALA A 14 -4.49 -5.24 15.60
N ASP A 15 -5.47 -5.58 16.43
CA ASP A 15 -5.25 -6.05 17.80
C ASP A 15 -4.98 -7.58 17.86
N ASP A 16 -5.23 -8.30 16.77
CA ASP A 16 -5.00 -9.74 16.64
C ASP A 16 -4.63 -10.15 15.21
N ASP A 17 -4.12 -11.38 15.05
CA ASP A 17 -3.61 -11.89 13.77
C ASP A 17 -4.69 -12.02 12.68
N LEU A 18 -5.95 -12.31 13.03
CA LEU A 18 -7.03 -12.46 12.06
C LEU A 18 -7.49 -11.10 11.56
N THR A 19 -7.55 -10.10 12.44
CA THR A 19 -7.78 -8.71 12.07
C THR A 19 -6.64 -8.21 11.17
N ALA A 20 -5.39 -8.53 11.50
CA ALA A 20 -4.24 -8.16 10.67
C ALA A 20 -4.32 -8.80 9.28
N LEU A 21 -4.67 -10.09 9.21
CA LEU A 21 -4.87 -10.80 7.96
C LEU A 21 -6.02 -10.19 7.14
N ALA A 22 -7.13 -9.82 7.77
CA ALA A 22 -8.24 -9.16 7.10
C ALA A 22 -7.85 -7.79 6.51
N GLU A 23 -7.13 -6.95 7.27
CA GLU A 23 -6.64 -5.65 6.79
C GLU A 23 -5.65 -5.79 5.62
N ILE A 24 -4.72 -6.76 5.70
CA ILE A 24 -3.79 -7.05 4.60
C ILE A 24 -4.57 -7.56 3.38
N THR A 25 -5.55 -8.43 3.60
CA THR A 25 -6.35 -8.98 2.51
C THR A 25 -7.20 -7.90 1.83
N PHE A 26 -7.70 -6.93 2.58
CA PHE A 26 -8.41 -5.77 2.02
C PHE A 26 -7.51 -4.93 1.09
N LEU A 27 -6.24 -4.75 1.45
CA LEU A 27 -5.26 -4.04 0.63
C LEU A 27 -4.84 -4.83 -0.63
N VAL A 28 -4.66 -6.14 -0.48
CA VAL A 28 -4.09 -7.00 -1.53
C VAL A 28 -5.15 -7.51 -2.50
N GLY A 29 -6.34 -7.85 -2.00
CA GLY A 29 -7.40 -8.54 -2.73
C GLY A 29 -7.67 -9.92 -2.15
N THR A 30 -8.94 -10.29 -2.08
CA THR A 30 -9.39 -11.56 -1.49
C THR A 30 -9.01 -12.76 -2.34
N THR A 31 -9.04 -12.61 -3.66
CA THR A 31 -8.72 -13.68 -4.61
C THR A 31 -7.24 -13.99 -4.57
N GLU A 32 -6.40 -12.95 -4.63
CA GLU A 32 -4.95 -13.00 -4.58
C GLU A 32 -4.48 -13.65 -3.26
N MET A 33 -5.07 -13.25 -2.14
CA MET A 33 -4.74 -13.84 -0.84
C MET A 33 -5.13 -15.33 -0.75
N LYS A 34 -6.32 -15.71 -1.25
CA LYS A 34 -6.73 -17.13 -1.28
C LYS A 34 -5.80 -17.98 -2.14
N MET A 35 -5.38 -17.48 -3.30
CA MET A 35 -4.42 -18.16 -4.17
C MET A 35 -3.05 -18.31 -3.49
N ALA A 36 -2.58 -17.26 -2.82
CA ALA A 36 -1.33 -17.31 -2.06
C ALA A 36 -1.39 -18.29 -0.87
N ALA A 37 -2.52 -18.34 -0.15
CA ALA A 37 -2.71 -19.33 0.91
C ALA A 37 -2.64 -20.77 0.33
N HIS A 38 -3.27 -21.00 -0.82
CA HIS A 38 -3.23 -22.30 -1.47
C HIS A 38 -1.81 -22.71 -1.90
N SER A 39 -0.97 -21.77 -2.36
CA SER A 39 0.41 -22.06 -2.78
C SER A 39 1.31 -22.56 -1.64
N ILE A 40 0.94 -22.29 -0.39
CA ILE A 40 1.63 -22.76 0.82
C ILE A 40 0.88 -23.91 1.52
N GLY A 41 -0.09 -24.55 0.84
CA GLY A 41 -0.86 -25.66 1.39
C GLY A 41 -1.86 -25.26 2.48
N LYS A 42 -2.34 -24.02 2.45
CA LYS A 42 -3.35 -23.50 3.38
C LYS A 42 -4.65 -23.19 2.64
N VAL A 43 -5.77 -23.34 3.34
CA VAL A 43 -7.09 -22.94 2.84
C VAL A 43 -7.55 -21.73 3.63
N LEU A 44 -7.79 -20.62 2.94
CA LEU A 44 -8.30 -19.39 3.54
C LEU A 44 -9.78 -19.22 3.19
N THR A 45 -10.64 -19.34 4.20
CA THR A 45 -12.06 -19.05 4.10
C THR A 45 -12.34 -17.74 4.81
N MET A 46 -13.07 -16.85 4.15
CA MET A 46 -13.27 -15.50 4.63
C MET A 46 -14.62 -14.99 4.13
N ASN A 47 -15.50 -14.65 5.08
CA ASN A 47 -16.79 -14.01 4.83
C ASN A 47 -16.59 -12.49 4.97
N LEU A 48 -15.85 -11.90 4.04
CA LEU A 48 -15.72 -10.45 3.99
C LEU A 48 -16.92 -9.83 3.28
N PRO A 49 -17.32 -8.60 3.65
CA PRO A 49 -18.39 -7.88 2.96
C PRO A 49 -18.07 -7.65 1.47
N GLU A 50 -19.13 -7.49 0.66
CA GLU A 50 -19.08 -7.25 -0.80
C GLU A 50 -18.13 -6.11 -1.22
N THR A 51 -17.85 -5.17 -0.32
CA THR A 51 -16.89 -4.08 -0.52
C THR A 51 -15.48 -4.56 -0.87
N THR A 52 -15.12 -5.79 -0.53
CA THR A 52 -13.80 -6.38 -0.84
C THR A 52 -13.70 -6.94 -2.26
N GLU A 53 -14.81 -7.34 -2.86
CA GLU A 53 -14.87 -7.70 -4.28
C GLU A 53 -14.68 -6.44 -5.14
N SER A 54 -15.36 -5.35 -4.78
CA SER A 54 -15.22 -4.04 -5.44
C SER A 54 -13.77 -3.53 -5.46
N ILE A 55 -13.00 -3.72 -4.38
CA ILE A 55 -11.59 -3.29 -4.33
C ILE A 55 -10.70 -4.14 -5.22
N SER A 56 -10.94 -5.45 -5.26
CA SER A 56 -10.22 -6.37 -6.14
C SER A 56 -10.47 -5.99 -7.61
N ASP A 57 -11.70 -5.59 -7.94
CA ASP A 57 -12.07 -5.13 -9.28
C ASP A 57 -11.46 -3.78 -9.63
N ILE A 58 -11.48 -2.81 -8.70
CA ILE A 58 -10.81 -1.50 -8.88
C ILE A 58 -9.31 -1.70 -9.12
N ARG A 59 -8.67 -2.60 -8.36
CA ARG A 59 -7.26 -2.94 -8.50
C ARG A 59 -6.95 -3.54 -9.87
N LYS A 60 -7.83 -4.43 -10.37
CA LYS A 60 -7.72 -4.98 -11.73
C LYS A 60 -7.91 -3.92 -12.81
N GLN A 61 -8.88 -3.01 -12.64
CA GLN A 61 -9.19 -1.97 -13.62
C GLN A 61 -8.08 -0.92 -13.74
N LEU A 62 -7.52 -0.47 -12.61
CA LEU A 62 -6.48 0.57 -12.59
C LEU A 62 -5.07 0.01 -12.85
N GLY A 63 -4.87 -1.29 -12.57
CA GLY A 63 -3.56 -1.89 -12.43
C GLY A 63 -2.96 -1.65 -11.03
N PRO A 64 -2.10 -2.56 -10.54
CA PRO A 64 -1.70 -2.59 -9.13
C PRO A 64 -0.91 -1.34 -8.69
N ALA A 65 0.02 -0.86 -9.51
CA ALA A 65 0.82 0.32 -9.16
C ALA A 65 -0.04 1.59 -9.07
N ARG A 66 -0.97 1.79 -10.00
CA ARG A 66 -1.89 2.94 -9.98
C ARG A 66 -2.91 2.87 -8.85
N TYR A 67 -3.42 1.67 -8.56
CA TYR A 67 -4.25 1.42 -7.39
C TYR A 67 -3.53 1.83 -6.09
N LEU A 68 -2.30 1.36 -5.88
CA LEU A 68 -1.52 1.69 -4.68
C LEU A 68 -1.19 3.18 -4.60
N GLN A 69 -0.91 3.82 -5.73
CA GLN A 69 -0.69 5.27 -5.79
C GLN A 69 -1.94 6.06 -5.37
N ALA A 70 -3.10 5.70 -5.93
CA ALA A 70 -4.37 6.33 -5.59
C ALA A 70 -4.68 6.13 -4.10
N LEU A 71 -4.56 4.90 -3.60
CA LEU A 71 -4.79 4.57 -2.19
C LEU A 71 -3.86 5.37 -1.26
N CYS A 72 -2.55 5.38 -1.53
CA CYS A 72 -1.59 6.14 -0.71
C CYS A 72 -1.89 7.63 -0.71
N THR A 73 -2.30 8.18 -1.86
CA THR A 73 -2.66 9.61 -1.99
C THR A 73 -3.91 9.94 -1.18
N LEU A 74 -4.95 9.09 -1.24
CA LEU A 74 -6.18 9.27 -0.47
C LEU A 74 -5.91 9.19 1.04
N ILE A 75 -5.15 8.17 1.48
CA ILE A 75 -4.77 8.02 2.90
C ILE A 75 -3.99 9.25 3.38
N MET A 76 -3.04 9.73 2.57
CA MET A 76 -2.20 10.88 2.90
C MET A 76 -3.01 12.16 3.10
N GLN A 77 -4.03 12.39 2.27
CA GLN A 77 -4.89 13.58 2.39
C GLN A 77 -5.69 13.60 3.69
N ASP A 78 -5.94 12.42 4.26
CA ASP A 78 -6.62 12.24 5.54
C ASP A 78 -5.65 12.26 6.75
N GLN A 79 -4.34 12.39 6.52
CA GLN A 79 -3.37 12.50 7.61
C GLN A 79 -3.08 13.97 7.99
N PRO A 80 -3.02 14.28 9.29
CA PRO A 80 -2.52 15.57 9.75
C PRO A 80 -1.04 15.75 9.41
N CYS A 81 -0.69 16.89 8.83
CA CYS A 81 0.69 17.25 8.56
C CYS A 81 1.28 18.09 9.70
N TYR A 82 2.30 17.54 10.37
CA TYR A 82 3.07 18.23 11.41
C TYR A 82 4.37 18.86 10.92
N ALA A 83 4.92 18.38 9.79
CA ALA A 83 6.19 18.85 9.26
C ALA A 83 6.11 20.28 8.72
N HIS A 84 5.01 20.60 8.03
CA HIS A 84 4.80 21.90 7.39
C HIS A 84 3.98 22.87 8.25
N SER A 85 3.58 22.48 9.47
CA SER A 85 3.03 23.43 10.45
C SER A 85 4.14 24.16 11.21
N TYR A 86 5.35 23.59 11.31
CA TYR A 86 6.50 24.22 11.95
C TYR A 86 7.24 25.18 11.00
N PRO A 87 7.74 26.35 11.47
CA PRO A 87 7.71 26.89 12.83
C PRO A 87 6.45 27.73 13.15
N GLN A 88 5.45 27.73 12.26
CA GLN A 88 4.42 28.77 12.20
C GLN A 88 3.21 28.49 13.12
N SER A 89 2.86 27.23 13.39
CA SER A 89 1.79 26.84 14.31
C SER A 89 2.05 25.47 14.94
N LYS A 90 1.52 25.24 16.15
CA LYS A 90 1.54 23.92 16.81
C LYS A 90 0.41 22.99 16.33
N GLU A 91 -0.56 23.54 15.59
CA GLU A 91 -1.70 22.79 15.06
C GLU A 91 -1.34 22.13 13.71
N PRO A 92 -1.75 20.87 13.48
CA PRO A 92 -1.46 20.19 12.23
C PRO A 92 -2.26 20.76 11.06
N ILE A 93 -1.66 20.72 9.87
CA ILE A 93 -2.35 21.09 8.63
C ILE A 93 -3.07 19.86 8.05
N MET A 94 -4.40 19.92 7.97
CA MET A 94 -5.18 18.93 7.22
C MET A 94 -5.10 19.20 5.72
N ARG A 95 -5.02 18.13 4.92
CA ARG A 95 -4.93 18.22 3.44
C ARG A 95 -3.82 19.17 2.98
N CYS A 96 -2.64 19.07 3.60
CA CYS A 96 -1.49 19.93 3.31
C CYS A 96 -1.09 19.88 1.83
N MET A 97 -1.15 21.03 1.16
CA MET A 97 -0.87 21.17 -0.28
C MET A 97 0.57 20.77 -0.63
N LEU A 98 1.57 21.16 0.19
CA LEU A 98 2.97 20.77 -0.01
C LEU A 98 3.17 19.25 0.06
N CYS A 99 2.49 18.59 1.00
CA CYS A 99 2.51 17.13 1.10
C CYS A 99 1.92 16.45 -0.13
N TYR A 100 0.85 17.02 -0.68
CA TYR A 100 0.18 16.53 -1.89
C TYR A 100 1.01 16.76 -3.15
N GLU A 101 1.65 17.92 -3.29
CA GLU A 101 2.55 18.19 -4.42
C GLU A 101 3.76 17.26 -4.40
N MET A 102 4.37 17.06 -3.23
CA MET A 102 5.48 16.13 -3.08
C MET A 102 5.08 14.69 -3.43
N SER A 103 3.87 14.24 -3.06
CA SER A 103 3.42 12.88 -3.38
C SER A 103 3.19 12.67 -4.87
N ARG A 104 2.86 13.72 -5.63
CA ARG A 104 2.72 13.67 -7.10
C ARG A 104 4.05 13.49 -7.82
N GLN A 105 5.16 13.83 -7.19
CA GLN A 105 6.51 13.67 -7.76
C GLN A 105 7.06 12.24 -7.57
N VAL A 106 6.40 11.40 -6.78
CA VAL A 106 6.83 10.02 -6.58
C VAL A 106 6.64 9.24 -7.89
N PRO A 107 7.70 8.61 -8.44
CA PRO A 107 7.61 7.89 -9.71
C PRO A 107 6.72 6.65 -9.60
N GLN A 108 6.09 6.26 -10.71
CA GLN A 108 5.24 5.06 -10.76
C GLN A 108 5.99 3.79 -10.37
N SER A 109 7.29 3.72 -10.68
CA SER A 109 8.17 2.60 -10.32
C SER A 109 8.27 2.36 -8.81
N ALA A 110 8.05 3.39 -7.98
CA ALA A 110 7.94 3.22 -6.53
C ALA A 110 6.71 2.36 -6.17
N PHE A 111 5.56 2.64 -6.78
CA PHE A 111 4.33 1.89 -6.52
C PHE A 111 4.35 0.49 -7.15
N ASP A 112 5.09 0.31 -8.25
CA ASP A 112 5.35 -1.01 -8.81
C ASP A 112 6.23 -1.86 -7.87
N LEU A 113 7.33 -1.30 -7.34
CA LEU A 113 8.14 -1.97 -6.33
C LEU A 113 7.33 -2.30 -5.08
N LEU A 114 6.51 -1.35 -4.59
CA LEU A 114 5.62 -1.57 -3.46
C LEU A 114 4.67 -2.75 -3.72
N ASN A 115 4.10 -2.84 -4.92
CA ASN A 115 3.24 -3.96 -5.30
C ASN A 115 3.98 -5.30 -5.21
N LYS A 116 5.21 -5.37 -5.74
CA LYS A 116 6.03 -6.59 -5.71
C LYS A 116 6.46 -6.98 -4.30
N LEU A 117 6.69 -6.00 -3.41
CA LEU A 117 6.98 -6.22 -1.99
C LEU A 117 5.75 -6.72 -1.22
N LEU A 118 4.56 -6.28 -1.61
CA LEU A 118 3.27 -6.68 -1.03
C LEU A 118 2.66 -7.93 -1.70
N ASP A 119 3.42 -8.67 -2.51
CA ASP A 119 2.95 -9.93 -3.08
C ASP A 119 2.61 -10.91 -1.94
N PRO A 120 1.35 -11.37 -1.84
CA PRO A 120 0.93 -12.28 -0.78
C PRO A 120 1.59 -13.65 -0.90
N ASN A 121 1.99 -14.08 -2.10
CA ASN A 121 2.63 -15.37 -2.30
C ASN A 121 4.13 -15.28 -2.02
N PRO A 122 4.66 -15.97 -0.99
CA PRO A 122 6.06 -15.86 -0.61
C PRO A 122 7.02 -16.39 -1.68
N HIS A 123 6.55 -17.25 -2.59
CA HIS A 123 7.38 -17.82 -3.66
C HIS A 123 7.57 -16.89 -4.86
N THR A 124 6.68 -15.91 -5.04
CA THR A 124 6.73 -14.93 -6.15
C THR A 124 7.07 -13.51 -5.69
N ARG A 125 7.01 -13.26 -4.37
CA ARG A 125 7.45 -12.01 -3.76
C ARG A 125 8.89 -11.71 -4.13
N ILE A 126 9.13 -10.44 -4.49
CA ILE A 126 10.45 -9.97 -4.91
C ILE A 126 11.50 -10.21 -3.82
N THR A 127 12.67 -10.70 -4.22
CA THR A 127 13.80 -10.88 -3.30
C THR A 127 14.48 -9.55 -3.02
N ALA A 128 15.30 -9.49 -1.96
CA ALA A 128 16.08 -8.29 -1.68
C ALA A 128 17.06 -7.94 -2.82
N HIS A 129 17.66 -8.94 -3.45
CA HIS A 129 18.58 -8.74 -4.59
C HIS A 129 17.84 -8.14 -5.79
N ASP A 130 16.71 -8.72 -6.19
CA ASP A 130 15.92 -8.23 -7.32
C ASP A 130 15.32 -6.86 -7.03
N ALA A 131 14.96 -6.58 -5.78
CA ALA A 131 14.48 -5.27 -5.37
C ALA A 131 15.53 -4.17 -5.56
N LEU A 132 16.81 -4.45 -5.31
CA LEU A 132 17.91 -3.49 -5.55
C LEU A 132 18.12 -3.20 -7.05
N MET A 133 17.80 -4.17 -7.91
CA MET A 133 17.89 -4.03 -9.36
C MET A 133 16.62 -3.41 -9.99
N HIS A 134 15.61 -3.11 -9.18
CA HIS A 134 14.34 -2.59 -9.65
C HIS A 134 14.49 -1.19 -10.29
N PRO A 135 13.73 -0.86 -11.36
CA PRO A 135 13.70 0.47 -11.98
C PRO A 135 13.61 1.66 -11.02
N PHE A 136 12.97 1.46 -9.87
CA PHE A 136 12.86 2.47 -8.82
C PHE A 136 14.22 2.96 -8.32
N PHE A 137 15.24 2.10 -8.27
CA PHE A 137 16.60 2.45 -7.85
C PHE A 137 17.58 2.63 -9.02
N THR A 138 17.28 2.07 -10.20
CA THR A 138 18.22 2.02 -11.33
C THR A 138 17.95 3.07 -12.42
N GLU A 139 16.72 3.56 -12.60
CA GLU A 139 16.39 4.59 -13.60
C GLU A 139 16.76 6.02 -13.16
N GLN A 140 17.43 6.17 -12.01
CA GLN A 140 17.85 7.47 -11.45
C GLN A 140 19.37 7.71 -11.48
N ILE A 141 20.14 6.87 -12.20
CA ILE A 141 21.59 7.01 -12.39
C ILE A 141 21.89 7.33 -13.85
#